data_AF-A0A3Q7GV87-F1
#
_entry.id   AF-A0A3Q7GV87-F1
#
_cell.length_a   1.000
_cell.length_b   1.000
_cell.length_c   1.000
_cell.angle_alpha   90.00
_cell.angle_beta   90.00
_cell.angle_gamma   90.00
#
_symmetry.space_group_name_H-M   'P 1'
#
loop_
_entity.id
_entity.type
_entity.pdbx_description
1 polymer ?
#
loop_
_entity_poly.entity_id
_entity_poly.type
_entity_poly.pdbx_seq_one_letter_code
_entity_poly.pdbx_strand_id
1 'polypeptide(L)'
;MVWSVQAQMAQKFEDGLVYKPTRYIQILKSQKKSEKLVMNRGFRDSTPFSNSASLSTSSLAGSNGVCMMRSTWRDEQHPSFLNFISCFLKENSFRLNIVPIAPDFIFNCGGLSVAFMFLTNWDGVDTESFYRKVQKLKEQFANFYVVITLPTKEQNDSLIHSYIKYGVRLGRPTFVPVRDLEMGFEKIVKIAHARGACKRQDALAKIKAEKEKSVQAMEIYLQVVTSIPGVDSHGANVLNQTIGSIEAIAKSSKEYLLETTDLSPTTAETITRFFRDPKFYLAPKID
;
A
#
# COMPACT_ATOMS: atom_id res chain seq x y z
N MET A 1 5.21 3.14 21.90
CA MET A 1 3.96 3.86 21.56
C MET A 1 4.26 5.32 21.15
N VAL A 2 5.36 5.55 20.40
CA VAL A 2 5.98 6.87 20.14
C VAL A 2 5.94 7.24 18.64
N TRP A 3 5.51 6.31 17.79
CA TRP A 3 5.55 6.44 16.33
C TRP A 3 4.23 6.86 15.70
N SER A 4 3.17 7.11 16.49
CA SER A 4 1.83 7.31 15.91
C SER A 4 1.60 8.74 15.42
N VAL A 5 2.18 9.77 16.03
CA VAL A 5 1.80 11.17 15.72
C VAL A 5 2.62 11.75 14.57
N GLN A 6 3.94 11.57 14.55
CA GLN A 6 4.80 12.03 13.44
C GLN A 6 4.52 11.26 12.14
N ALA A 7 4.30 9.95 12.22
CA ALA A 7 3.88 9.15 11.07
C ALA A 7 2.45 9.52 10.62
N GLN A 8 1.53 9.82 11.54
CA GLN A 8 0.20 10.32 11.17
C GLN A 8 0.25 11.71 10.55
N MET A 9 1.15 12.60 10.95
CA MET A 9 1.24 13.94 10.35
C MET A 9 1.92 13.91 8.99
N ALA A 10 3.00 13.14 8.81
CA ALA A 10 3.64 12.96 7.51
C ALA A 10 2.72 12.20 6.52
N GLN A 11 1.98 11.20 7.01
CA GLN A 11 0.99 10.48 6.20
C GLN A 11 -0.25 11.34 5.93
N LYS A 12 -0.71 12.18 6.87
CA LYS A 12 -1.79 13.15 6.63
C LYS A 12 -1.38 14.33 5.75
N PHE A 13 -0.10 14.70 5.68
CA PHE A 13 0.40 15.70 4.74
C PHE A 13 0.46 15.13 3.31
N GLU A 14 0.80 13.84 3.17
CA GLU A 14 0.66 13.08 1.91
C GLU A 14 -0.82 12.87 1.53
N ASP A 15 -1.70 12.60 2.50
CA ASP A 15 -3.15 12.39 2.28
C ASP A 15 -3.91 13.72 2.08
N GLY A 16 -3.45 14.84 2.64
CA GLY A 16 -4.03 16.18 2.49
C GLY A 16 -3.76 16.83 1.13
N LEU A 17 -2.86 16.24 0.35
CA LEU A 17 -2.71 16.51 -1.08
C LEU A 17 -3.75 15.73 -1.92
N VAL A 18 -4.64 14.95 -1.32
CA VAL A 18 -5.61 14.10 -2.02
C VAL A 18 -7.04 14.50 -1.65
N TYR A 19 -7.56 15.54 -2.28
CA TYR A 19 -8.92 15.52 -2.86
C TYR A 19 -9.14 16.72 -3.79
N LYS A 20 -8.60 16.62 -5.01
CA LYS A 20 -9.22 17.24 -6.19
C LYS A 20 -9.75 16.08 -7.04
N PRO A 21 -10.97 16.14 -7.61
CA PRO A 21 -11.53 15.06 -8.44
C PRO A 21 -10.62 14.63 -9.61
N THR A 22 -9.66 15.48 -9.98
CA THR A 22 -8.60 15.22 -10.96
C THR A 22 -7.54 14.20 -10.49
N ARG A 23 -7.37 13.99 -9.17
CA ARG A 23 -6.33 13.12 -8.59
C ARG A 23 -6.68 11.64 -8.52
N TYR A 24 -7.96 11.26 -8.52
CA TYR A 24 -8.34 9.85 -8.68
C TYR A 24 -7.88 9.32 -10.06
N ILE A 25 -8.01 10.17 -11.08
CA ILE A 25 -7.49 9.91 -12.43
C ILE A 25 -5.95 9.94 -12.45
N GLN A 26 -5.28 10.78 -11.65
CA GLN A 26 -3.81 10.78 -11.55
C GLN A 26 -3.24 9.62 -10.73
N ILE A 27 -3.94 9.09 -9.72
CA ILE A 27 -3.52 7.88 -8.98
C ILE A 27 -3.65 6.67 -9.89
N LEU A 28 -4.73 6.58 -10.68
CA LEU A 28 -4.87 5.56 -11.73
C LEU A 28 -3.83 5.72 -12.85
N LYS A 29 -3.49 6.95 -13.26
CA LYS A 29 -2.40 7.22 -14.23
C LYS A 29 -1.01 6.99 -13.64
N SER A 30 -0.82 7.21 -12.34
CA SER A 30 0.45 7.01 -11.62
C SER A 30 0.70 5.53 -11.39
N GLN A 31 -0.32 4.75 -11.01
CA GLN A 31 -0.29 3.29 -10.97
C GLN A 31 0.07 2.71 -12.35
N LYS A 32 -0.53 3.25 -13.43
CA LYS A 32 -0.20 2.88 -14.82
C LYS A 32 1.22 3.31 -15.25
N LYS A 33 1.75 4.41 -14.69
CA LYS A 33 3.12 4.92 -14.95
C LYS A 33 4.18 4.15 -14.16
N SER A 34 3.90 3.75 -12.92
CA SER A 34 4.76 2.88 -12.11
C SER A 34 4.78 1.45 -12.65
N GLU A 35 3.66 0.93 -13.16
CA GLU A 35 3.65 -0.34 -13.90
C GLU A 35 4.48 -0.27 -15.19
N LYS A 36 4.43 0.85 -15.92
CA LYS A 36 5.31 1.10 -17.08
C LYS A 36 6.79 1.24 -16.70
N LEU A 37 7.13 1.92 -15.60
CA LEU A 37 8.52 2.15 -15.16
C LEU A 37 9.19 0.92 -14.53
N VAL A 38 8.40 0.00 -13.97
CA VAL A 38 8.88 -1.30 -13.47
C VAL A 38 9.02 -2.30 -14.62
N MET A 39 8.11 -2.30 -15.59
CA MET A 39 8.24 -3.12 -16.82
C MET A 39 9.43 -2.69 -17.70
N ASN A 40 9.67 -1.38 -17.89
CA ASN A 40 10.71 -0.90 -18.81
C ASN A 40 12.15 -1.01 -18.26
N ARG A 41 12.34 -1.30 -16.97
CA ARG A 41 13.65 -1.56 -16.37
C ARG A 41 14.04 -3.04 -16.33
N GLY A 42 13.11 -3.95 -16.67
CA GLY A 42 13.35 -5.39 -16.78
C GLY A 42 13.72 -5.88 -18.18
N PHE A 43 13.68 -5.01 -19.20
CA PHE A 43 13.96 -5.37 -20.60
C PHE A 43 14.78 -4.27 -21.27
N ARG A 44 16.10 -4.31 -21.11
CA ARG A 44 17.03 -3.69 -22.07
C ARG A 44 18.26 -4.60 -22.23
N ASP A 45 18.27 -5.25 -23.39
CA ASP A 45 19.37 -5.78 -24.18
C ASP A 45 20.63 -6.28 -23.47
N SER A 46 20.88 -7.58 -23.62
CA SER A 46 22.21 -8.16 -23.50
C SER A 46 22.41 -9.18 -24.61
N THR A 47 22.98 -8.74 -25.72
CA THR A 47 23.64 -9.62 -26.70
C THR A 47 24.97 -10.13 -26.14
N PRO A 48 25.50 -11.25 -26.66
CA PRO A 48 26.26 -12.20 -25.85
C PRO A 48 27.76 -11.91 -25.88
N PHE A 49 28.39 -11.88 -24.72
CA PHE A 49 29.82 -12.15 -24.60
C PHE A 49 30.02 -13.40 -23.76
N SER A 50 30.40 -14.46 -24.47
CA SER A 50 30.95 -15.69 -23.93
C SER A 50 32.19 -15.37 -23.10
N ASN A 51 32.23 -15.84 -21.86
CA ASN A 51 33.41 -16.52 -21.35
C ASN A 51 33.04 -17.38 -20.14
N SER A 52 33.32 -18.66 -20.31
CA SER A 52 33.18 -19.76 -19.37
C SER A 52 34.09 -19.59 -18.16
N ALA A 53 33.50 -19.54 -16.97
CA ALA A 53 34.11 -20.04 -15.76
C ALA A 53 33.02 -20.76 -14.94
N SER A 54 32.96 -22.07 -15.14
CA SER A 54 32.10 -22.99 -14.41
C SER A 54 32.49 -23.04 -12.93
N LEU A 55 31.64 -22.49 -12.06
CA LEU A 55 31.41 -23.06 -10.74
C LEU A 55 30.03 -23.70 -10.74
N SER A 56 30.02 -24.95 -11.18
CA SER A 56 28.92 -25.88 -11.02
C SER A 56 28.77 -26.21 -9.53
N THR A 57 27.75 -25.63 -8.91
CA THR A 57 27.08 -26.27 -7.76
C THR A 57 25.71 -26.69 -8.27
N SER A 58 25.57 -27.99 -8.56
CA SER A 58 24.37 -28.62 -9.09
C SER A 58 23.37 -28.96 -7.97
N SER A 59 22.08 -28.91 -8.33
CA SER A 59 20.87 -29.41 -7.63
C SER A 59 20.28 -28.50 -6.53
N LEU A 60 19.03 -28.04 -6.55
CA LEU A 60 17.81 -28.45 -7.26
C LEU A 60 17.19 -27.26 -8.03
N ALA A 61 16.40 -27.53 -9.07
CA ALA A 61 15.42 -26.60 -9.63
C ALA A 61 14.41 -26.19 -8.53
N GLY A 62 14.76 -25.17 -7.75
CA GLY A 62 14.01 -24.75 -6.57
C GLY A 62 12.75 -24.00 -6.96
N SER A 63 11.58 -24.53 -6.60
CA SER A 63 10.31 -23.82 -6.75
C SER A 63 10.38 -22.43 -6.11
N ASN A 64 9.95 -21.39 -6.81
CA ASN A 64 9.79 -20.02 -6.27
C ASN A 64 8.85 -19.96 -5.07
N GLY A 65 7.97 -20.96 -4.93
CA GLY A 65 7.10 -21.13 -3.79
C GLY A 65 6.03 -22.19 -4.02
N VAL A 66 5.03 -22.16 -3.15
CA VAL A 66 3.83 -23.00 -3.23
C VAL A 66 2.61 -22.11 -3.34
N CYS A 67 1.74 -22.42 -4.29
CA CYS A 67 0.38 -21.89 -4.40
C CYS A 67 -0.59 -22.95 -3.88
N MET A 68 -1.34 -22.63 -2.84
CA MET A 68 -2.45 -23.43 -2.34
C MET A 68 -3.74 -22.86 -2.92
N MET A 69 -4.56 -23.68 -3.57
CA MET A 69 -5.84 -23.32 -4.16
C MET A 69 -6.97 -24.04 -3.43
N ARG A 70 -8.06 -23.32 -3.12
CA ARG A 70 -9.23 -23.91 -2.45
C ARG A 70 -9.89 -24.93 -3.37
N SER A 71 -10.13 -26.14 -2.86
CA SER A 71 -10.83 -27.22 -3.60
C SER A 71 -12.19 -26.79 -4.13
N THR A 72 -13.07 -26.23 -3.28
CA THR A 72 -14.42 -25.85 -3.71
C THR A 72 -14.42 -24.71 -4.74
N TRP A 73 -13.53 -23.73 -4.59
CA TRP A 73 -13.39 -22.64 -5.57
C TRP A 73 -12.94 -23.18 -6.92
N ARG A 74 -12.02 -24.14 -6.94
CA ARG A 74 -11.56 -24.82 -8.15
C ARG A 74 -12.69 -25.55 -8.86
N ASP A 75 -13.58 -26.21 -8.11
CA ASP A 75 -14.69 -26.98 -8.68
C ASP A 75 -15.77 -26.08 -9.33
N GLU A 76 -15.82 -24.81 -8.96
CA GLU A 76 -16.69 -23.79 -9.56
C GLU A 76 -16.13 -23.21 -10.89
N GLN A 77 -14.85 -23.47 -11.23
CA GLN A 77 -14.21 -22.84 -12.39
C GLN A 77 -14.25 -23.70 -13.66
N HIS A 78 -14.26 -23.01 -14.80
CA HIS A 78 -14.17 -23.67 -16.11
C HIS A 78 -12.80 -24.37 -16.31
N PRO A 79 -12.76 -25.60 -16.89
CA PRO A 79 -11.52 -26.35 -17.07
C PRO A 79 -10.42 -25.63 -17.84
N SER A 80 -10.77 -24.80 -18.86
CA SER A 80 -9.77 -24.03 -19.61
C SER A 80 -9.04 -23.02 -18.72
N PHE A 81 -9.73 -22.39 -17.78
CA PHE A 81 -9.14 -21.43 -16.86
C PHE A 81 -8.26 -22.13 -15.81
N LEU A 82 -8.67 -23.31 -15.34
CA LEU A 82 -7.83 -24.14 -14.48
C LEU A 82 -6.54 -24.58 -15.18
N ASN A 83 -6.63 -24.92 -16.48
CA ASN A 83 -5.46 -25.23 -17.28
C ASN A 83 -4.53 -24.02 -17.42
N PHE A 84 -5.08 -22.84 -17.71
CA PHE A 84 -4.32 -21.59 -17.70
C PHE A 84 -3.58 -21.37 -16.37
N ILE A 85 -4.28 -21.48 -15.23
CA ILE A 85 -3.70 -21.33 -13.89
C ILE A 85 -2.52 -22.30 -13.69
N SER A 86 -2.71 -23.57 -14.04
CA SER A 86 -1.68 -24.61 -13.88
C SER A 86 -0.43 -24.31 -14.71
N CYS A 87 -0.61 -23.99 -15.99
CA CYS A 87 0.49 -23.61 -16.89
C CYS A 87 1.19 -22.35 -16.39
N PHE A 88 0.43 -21.30 -16.05
CA PHE A 88 0.97 -20.02 -15.61
C PHE A 88 1.75 -20.15 -14.30
N LEU A 89 1.29 -20.96 -13.34
CA LEU A 89 2.03 -21.24 -12.10
C LEU A 89 3.33 -22.00 -12.39
N LYS A 90 3.30 -22.99 -13.29
CA LYS A 90 4.49 -23.75 -13.69
C LYS A 90 5.54 -22.85 -14.34
N GLU A 91 5.13 -21.97 -15.25
CA GLU A 91 5.99 -20.96 -15.89
C GLU A 91 6.61 -20.00 -14.87
N ASN A 92 5.87 -19.66 -13.81
CA ASN A 92 6.35 -18.82 -12.71
C ASN A 92 7.03 -19.62 -11.57
N SER A 93 7.31 -20.91 -11.80
CA SER A 93 7.97 -21.83 -10.86
C SER A 93 7.27 -22.00 -9.51
N PHE A 94 5.94 -21.91 -9.48
CA PHE A 94 5.12 -22.25 -8.32
C PHE A 94 4.61 -23.68 -8.41
N ARG A 95 4.66 -24.39 -7.28
CA ARG A 95 3.97 -25.68 -7.13
C ARG A 95 2.53 -25.45 -6.72
N LEU A 96 1.58 -26.04 -7.44
CA LEU A 96 0.16 -25.95 -7.14
C LEU A 96 -0.28 -27.11 -6.25
N ASN A 97 -0.90 -26.78 -5.11
CA ASN A 97 -1.54 -27.73 -4.20
C ASN A 97 -3.02 -27.39 -4.08
N ILE A 98 -3.91 -28.37 -4.25
CA ILE A 98 -5.34 -28.20 -4.05
C ILE A 98 -5.69 -28.66 -2.63
N VAL A 99 -6.24 -27.77 -1.82
CA VAL A 99 -6.46 -28.01 -0.37
C VAL A 99 -7.74 -27.32 0.13
N PRO A 100 -8.39 -27.82 1.20
CA PRO A 100 -9.57 -27.21 1.78
C PRO A 100 -9.19 -26.00 2.66
N ILE A 101 -8.91 -24.86 2.05
CA ILE A 101 -8.50 -23.61 2.74
C ILE A 101 -9.58 -22.54 2.76
N ALA A 102 -9.54 -21.64 3.75
CA ALA A 102 -10.53 -20.57 3.91
C ALA A 102 -10.46 -19.44 2.85
N PRO A 103 -9.30 -18.92 2.39
CA PRO A 103 -9.18 -18.05 1.20
C PRO A 103 -9.15 -18.86 -0.10
N ASP A 104 -9.28 -18.20 -1.27
CA ASP A 104 -9.32 -18.90 -2.57
C ASP A 104 -7.91 -19.35 -2.98
N PHE A 105 -6.92 -18.50 -2.70
CA PHE A 105 -5.50 -18.84 -2.88
C PHE A 105 -4.66 -18.43 -1.67
N ILE A 106 -3.61 -19.20 -1.39
CA ILE A 106 -2.52 -18.81 -0.50
C ILE A 106 -1.21 -19.04 -1.24
N PHE A 107 -0.40 -17.98 -1.36
CA PHE A 107 0.95 -18.08 -1.89
C PHE A 107 1.95 -18.03 -0.74
N ASN A 108 2.80 -19.05 -0.67
CA ASN A 108 3.96 -19.10 0.20
C ASN A 108 5.22 -18.89 -0.64
N CYS A 109 5.81 -17.71 -0.55
CA CYS A 109 6.99 -17.30 -1.32
C CYS A 109 7.90 -16.40 -0.48
N GLY A 110 9.23 -16.65 -0.52
CA GLY A 110 10.20 -15.80 0.17
C GLY A 110 9.99 -15.73 1.69
N GLY A 111 9.52 -16.83 2.30
CA GLY A 111 9.20 -16.89 3.74
C GLY A 111 7.96 -16.10 4.16
N LEU A 112 7.17 -15.61 3.21
CA LEU A 112 5.91 -14.89 3.47
C LEU A 112 4.72 -15.71 2.96
N SER A 113 3.60 -15.62 3.70
CA SER A 113 2.30 -16.09 3.26
C SER A 113 1.42 -14.91 2.84
N VAL A 114 0.80 -15.00 1.67
CA VAL A 114 -0.11 -14.00 1.11
C VAL A 114 -1.40 -14.69 0.70
N ALA A 115 -2.52 -14.27 1.28
CA ALA A 115 -3.84 -14.84 1.03
C ALA A 115 -4.63 -13.97 0.05
N PHE A 116 -5.41 -14.61 -0.80
CA PHE A 116 -6.25 -13.97 -1.81
C PHE A 116 -7.67 -14.52 -1.76
N MET A 117 -8.63 -13.61 -1.84
CA MET A 117 -9.99 -13.92 -2.26
C MET A 117 -10.14 -13.47 -3.71
N PHE A 118 -10.60 -14.33 -4.61
CA PHE A 118 -10.76 -14.06 -6.02
C PHE A 118 -12.20 -14.25 -6.45
N LEU A 119 -12.91 -13.12 -6.57
CA LEU A 119 -14.28 -13.06 -7.02
C LEU A 119 -14.34 -12.92 -8.54
N THR A 120 -14.77 -13.98 -9.22
CA THR A 120 -14.74 -14.13 -10.68
C THR A 120 -15.96 -13.51 -11.38
N ASN A 121 -17.03 -13.24 -10.63
CA ASN A 121 -18.21 -12.53 -11.10
C ASN A 121 -18.77 -11.65 -9.96
N TRP A 122 -18.95 -10.35 -10.23
CA TRP A 122 -19.55 -9.41 -9.28
C TRP A 122 -21.08 -9.40 -9.34
N ASP A 123 -21.66 -9.73 -10.50
CA ASP A 123 -23.11 -9.70 -10.68
C ASP A 123 -23.79 -10.84 -9.93
N GLY A 124 -24.84 -10.52 -9.18
CA GLY A 124 -25.58 -11.48 -8.38
C GLY A 124 -24.91 -11.88 -7.06
N VAL A 125 -23.83 -11.19 -6.68
CA VAL A 125 -23.15 -11.43 -5.40
C VAL A 125 -24.02 -10.92 -4.24
N ASP A 126 -24.25 -11.79 -3.26
CA ASP A 126 -24.72 -11.35 -1.95
C ASP A 126 -23.61 -10.53 -1.27
N THR A 127 -23.74 -9.20 -1.40
CA THR A 127 -22.76 -8.25 -0.87
C THR A 127 -22.55 -8.41 0.63
N GLU A 128 -23.58 -8.76 1.41
CA GLU A 128 -23.44 -8.87 2.87
C GLU A 128 -22.56 -10.07 3.24
N SER A 129 -22.87 -11.25 2.69
CA SER A 129 -22.07 -12.47 2.82
C SER A 129 -20.62 -12.24 2.37
N PHE A 130 -20.44 -11.59 1.21
CA PHE A 130 -19.14 -11.27 0.66
C PHE A 130 -18.31 -10.42 1.64
N TYR A 131 -18.84 -9.28 2.11
CA TYR A 131 -18.10 -8.41 3.01
C TYR A 131 -17.88 -9.05 4.39
N ARG A 132 -18.80 -9.89 4.88
CA ARG A 132 -18.61 -10.67 6.10
C ARG A 132 -17.41 -11.62 5.98
N LYS A 133 -17.29 -12.32 4.84
CA LYS A 133 -16.14 -13.19 4.55
C LYS A 133 -14.84 -12.39 4.43
N VAL A 134 -14.88 -11.23 3.77
CA VAL A 134 -13.74 -10.31 3.65
C VAL A 134 -13.23 -9.85 5.02
N GLN A 135 -14.12 -9.46 5.94
CA GLN A 135 -13.70 -9.05 7.30
C GLN A 135 -13.08 -10.22 8.06
N LYS A 136 -13.70 -11.40 8.03
CA LYS A 136 -13.17 -12.60 8.69
C LYS A 136 -11.76 -12.96 8.19
N LEU A 137 -11.54 -12.95 6.87
CA LEU A 137 -10.23 -13.27 6.30
C LEU A 137 -9.19 -12.17 6.59
N LYS A 138 -9.59 -10.91 6.60
CA LYS A 138 -8.73 -9.78 6.97
C LYS A 138 -8.20 -9.91 8.40
N GLU A 139 -8.99 -10.43 9.33
CA GLU A 139 -8.56 -10.68 10.72
C GLU A 139 -7.59 -11.86 10.83
N GLN A 140 -7.72 -12.86 9.95
CA GLN A 140 -6.91 -14.08 9.96
C GLN A 140 -5.56 -13.93 9.25
N PHE A 141 -5.46 -13.07 8.24
CA PHE A 141 -4.29 -12.99 7.37
C PHE A 141 -3.70 -11.58 7.33
N ALA A 142 -2.44 -11.45 7.75
CA ALA A 142 -1.72 -10.18 7.74
C ALA A 142 -1.53 -9.59 6.33
N ASN A 143 -1.37 -10.45 5.32
CA ASN A 143 -1.28 -10.06 3.90
C ASN A 143 -2.47 -10.65 3.15
N PHE A 144 -3.58 -9.90 3.14
CA PHE A 144 -4.82 -10.30 2.50
C PHE A 144 -5.23 -9.33 1.39
N TYR A 145 -5.59 -9.89 0.24
CA TYR A 145 -6.01 -9.17 -0.96
C TYR A 145 -7.32 -9.72 -1.49
N VAL A 146 -8.12 -8.84 -2.06
CA VAL A 146 -9.38 -9.20 -2.72
C VAL A 146 -9.25 -8.82 -4.18
N VAL A 147 -9.24 -9.81 -5.07
CA VAL A 147 -9.21 -9.61 -6.53
C VAL A 147 -10.62 -9.81 -7.05
N ILE A 148 -11.10 -8.88 -7.86
CA ILE A 148 -12.50 -8.88 -8.33
C ILE A 148 -12.54 -8.58 -9.82
N THR A 149 -13.19 -9.46 -10.58
CA THR A 149 -13.42 -9.28 -12.01
C THR A 149 -14.62 -8.36 -12.22
N LEU A 150 -14.36 -7.20 -12.85
CA LEU A 150 -15.28 -6.12 -13.17
C LEU A 150 -15.11 -5.73 -14.65
N PRO A 151 -15.63 -6.54 -15.60
CA PRO A 151 -15.58 -6.23 -17.03
C PRO A 151 -16.15 -4.86 -17.41
N THR A 152 -17.20 -4.41 -16.71
CA THR A 152 -17.94 -3.20 -17.07
C THR A 152 -17.73 -2.06 -16.08
N LYS A 153 -18.04 -0.83 -16.53
CA LYS A 153 -17.96 0.35 -15.67
C LYS A 153 -19.04 0.30 -14.59
N GLU A 154 -20.22 -0.19 -14.93
CA GLU A 154 -21.39 -0.29 -14.06
C GLU A 154 -21.11 -1.23 -12.87
N GLN A 155 -20.43 -2.35 -13.12
CA GLN A 155 -19.96 -3.25 -12.07
C GLN A 155 -18.94 -2.58 -11.15
N ASN A 156 -18.00 -1.82 -11.73
CA ASN A 156 -17.03 -1.07 -10.93
C ASN A 156 -17.70 0.00 -10.06
N ASP A 157 -18.67 0.74 -10.60
CA ASP A 157 -19.42 1.75 -9.87
C ASP A 157 -20.27 1.10 -8.74
N SER A 158 -20.86 -0.07 -9.01
CA SER A 158 -21.56 -0.91 -8.03
C SER A 158 -20.65 -1.37 -6.89
N LEU A 159 -19.42 -1.83 -7.22
CA LEU A 159 -18.41 -2.19 -6.23
C LEU A 159 -18.07 -0.99 -5.34
N ILE A 160 -17.78 0.18 -5.94
CA ILE A 160 -17.44 1.41 -5.20
C ILE A 160 -18.56 1.78 -4.22
N HIS A 161 -19.81 1.76 -4.68
CA HIS A 161 -20.96 2.05 -3.83
C HIS A 161 -21.06 1.05 -2.66
N SER A 162 -20.90 -0.24 -2.92
CA SER A 162 -20.91 -1.27 -1.87
C SER A 162 -19.75 -1.11 -0.88
N TYR A 163 -18.56 -0.75 -1.37
CA TYR A 163 -17.36 -0.57 -0.56
C TYR A 163 -17.54 0.55 0.47
N ILE A 164 -18.15 1.65 0.04
CA ILE A 164 -18.51 2.79 0.89
C ILE A 164 -19.58 2.37 1.90
N LYS A 165 -20.65 1.69 1.44
CA LYS A 165 -21.76 1.25 2.29
C LYS A 165 -21.30 0.37 3.47
N TYR A 166 -20.40 -0.58 3.23
CA TYR A 166 -19.93 -1.52 4.27
C TYR A 166 -18.70 -1.01 5.05
N GLY A 167 -18.31 0.26 4.86
CA GLY A 167 -17.30 0.92 5.69
C GLY A 167 -15.94 0.22 5.68
N VAL A 168 -15.55 -0.39 4.56
CA VAL A 168 -14.25 -1.07 4.48
C VAL A 168 -13.14 -0.03 4.60
N ARG A 169 -12.27 -0.20 5.60
CA ARG A 169 -11.12 0.66 5.80
C ARG A 169 -10.26 0.68 4.53
N LEU A 170 -10.04 1.87 3.97
CA LEU A 170 -9.14 2.11 2.84
C LEU A 170 -7.82 1.36 3.00
N GLY A 171 -7.49 0.55 2.00
CA GLY A 171 -6.26 -0.23 1.93
C GLY A 171 -6.20 -1.49 2.81
N ARG A 172 -7.25 -1.84 3.58
CA ARG A 172 -7.27 -3.07 4.42
C ARG A 172 -8.63 -3.82 4.40
N PRO A 173 -8.75 -4.90 3.60
CA PRO A 173 -7.76 -5.40 2.65
C PRO A 173 -7.66 -4.51 1.41
N THR A 174 -6.62 -4.75 0.60
CA THR A 174 -6.49 -4.07 -0.70
C THR A 174 -7.39 -4.79 -1.71
N PHE A 175 -8.25 -4.02 -2.38
CA PHE A 175 -9.10 -4.49 -3.48
C PHE A 175 -8.38 -4.25 -4.81
N VAL A 176 -8.39 -5.25 -5.68
CA VAL A 176 -7.70 -5.26 -6.97
C VAL A 176 -8.75 -5.54 -8.06
N PRO A 177 -9.38 -4.49 -8.62
CA PRO A 177 -10.32 -4.66 -9.73
C PRO A 177 -9.56 -5.04 -11.00
N VAL A 178 -10.07 -6.03 -11.74
CA VAL A 178 -9.50 -6.53 -13.01
C VAL A 178 -10.61 -6.71 -14.04
N ARG A 179 -10.26 -6.74 -15.33
CA ARG A 179 -11.25 -6.84 -16.42
C ARG A 179 -11.67 -8.26 -16.76
N ASP A 180 -10.78 -9.21 -16.55
CA ASP A 180 -10.96 -10.61 -16.90
C ASP A 180 -10.23 -11.53 -15.90
N LEU A 181 -10.48 -12.83 -16.03
CA LEU A 181 -10.02 -13.85 -15.09
C LEU A 181 -8.50 -14.09 -15.16
N GLU A 182 -7.94 -14.12 -16.37
CA GLU A 182 -6.52 -14.36 -16.59
C GLU A 182 -5.68 -13.21 -16.04
N MET A 183 -6.10 -11.97 -16.33
CA MET A 183 -5.51 -10.77 -15.74
C MET A 183 -5.61 -10.78 -14.21
N GLY A 184 -6.75 -11.22 -13.66
CA GLY A 184 -6.92 -11.41 -12.22
C GLY A 184 -5.87 -12.31 -11.61
N PHE A 185 -5.69 -13.49 -12.20
CA PHE A 185 -4.72 -14.45 -11.72
C PHE A 185 -3.27 -13.99 -11.92
N GLU A 186 -2.96 -13.34 -13.04
CA GLU A 186 -1.65 -12.72 -13.29
C GLU A 186 -1.31 -11.70 -12.19
N LYS A 187 -2.27 -10.85 -11.80
CA LYS A 187 -2.09 -9.87 -10.71
C LYS A 187 -1.87 -10.58 -9.36
N ILE A 188 -2.58 -11.67 -9.08
CA ILE A 188 -2.37 -12.48 -7.87
C ILE A 188 -0.91 -12.93 -7.78
N VAL A 189 -0.39 -13.56 -8.84
CA VAL A 189 0.99 -14.07 -8.90
C VAL A 189 2.01 -12.93 -8.77
N LYS A 190 1.79 -11.80 -9.46
CA LYS A 190 2.66 -10.62 -9.38
C LYS A 190 2.71 -10.03 -7.97
N ILE A 191 1.57 -9.92 -7.29
CA ILE A 191 1.51 -9.44 -5.90
C ILE A 191 2.26 -10.40 -4.98
N ALA A 192 2.05 -11.72 -5.12
CA ALA A 192 2.74 -12.72 -4.32
C ALA A 192 4.27 -12.65 -4.48
N HIS A 193 4.76 -12.55 -5.72
CA HIS A 193 6.18 -12.37 -6.00
C HIS A 193 6.75 -11.09 -5.42
N ALA A 194 6.10 -9.95 -5.66
CA ALA A 194 6.55 -8.65 -5.16
C ALA A 194 6.67 -8.68 -3.63
N ARG A 195 5.66 -9.22 -2.94
CA ARG A 195 5.67 -9.37 -1.48
C ARG A 195 6.77 -10.31 -0.99
N GLY A 196 6.95 -11.45 -1.63
CA GLY A 196 8.02 -12.41 -1.30
C GLY A 196 9.43 -11.86 -1.55
N ALA A 197 9.62 -11.05 -2.60
CA ALA A 197 10.89 -10.38 -2.91
C ALA A 197 11.18 -9.26 -1.91
N CYS A 198 10.18 -8.42 -1.60
CA CYS A 198 10.32 -7.35 -0.61
C CYS A 198 10.70 -7.88 0.77
N LYS A 199 10.14 -9.03 1.19
CA LYS A 199 10.52 -9.66 2.45
C LYS A 199 11.96 -10.17 2.41
N ARG A 200 12.38 -10.87 1.34
CA ARG A 200 13.74 -11.41 1.20
C ARG A 200 14.81 -10.32 1.21
N GLN A 201 14.53 -9.16 0.62
CA GLN A 201 15.48 -8.06 0.52
C GLN A 201 15.44 -7.09 1.71
N ASP A 202 14.56 -7.36 2.67
CA ASP A 202 14.17 -6.45 3.75
C ASP A 202 13.84 -5.03 3.24
N ALA A 203 13.26 -4.96 2.04
CA ALA A 203 13.06 -3.72 1.31
C ALA A 203 12.11 -2.78 2.04
N LEU A 204 11.11 -3.34 2.75
CA LEU A 204 10.19 -2.53 3.54
C LEU A 204 10.89 -1.88 4.73
N ALA A 205 11.77 -2.59 5.44
CA ALA A 205 12.52 -1.99 6.54
C ALA A 205 13.53 -0.97 6.02
N LYS A 206 14.20 -1.24 4.89
CA LYS A 206 15.10 -0.28 4.23
C LYS A 206 14.38 0.99 3.79
N ILE A 207 13.26 0.88 3.07
CA ILE A 207 12.45 2.04 2.66
C ILE A 207 11.94 2.79 3.90
N LYS A 208 11.54 2.07 4.96
CA LYS A 208 11.12 2.70 6.21
C LYS A 208 12.27 3.47 6.85
N ALA A 209 13.45 2.87 6.95
CA ALA A 209 14.65 3.50 7.50
C ALA A 209 15.14 4.68 6.63
N GLU A 210 15.06 4.56 5.31
CA GLU A 210 15.34 5.67 4.37
C GLU A 210 14.33 6.79 4.54
N LYS A 211 13.02 6.51 4.63
CA LYS A 211 11.99 7.52 4.91
C LYS A 211 12.25 8.19 6.26
N GLU A 212 12.57 7.41 7.29
CA GLU A 212 12.95 7.92 8.62
C GLU A 212 14.18 8.82 8.56
N LYS A 213 15.21 8.45 7.79
CA LYS A 213 16.39 9.28 7.58
C LYS A 213 16.10 10.55 6.77
N SER A 214 15.24 10.46 5.76
CA SER A 214 14.86 11.59 4.90
C SER A 214 14.06 12.65 5.66
N VAL A 215 13.17 12.26 6.59
CA VAL A 215 12.40 13.22 7.40
C VAL A 215 13.22 13.87 8.51
N GLN A 216 14.43 13.37 8.79
CA GLN A 216 15.37 14.00 9.73
C GLN A 216 16.20 15.13 9.09
N ALA A 217 16.11 15.32 7.77
CA ALA A 217 16.79 16.42 7.12
C ALA A 217 16.22 17.77 7.59
N MET A 218 17.10 18.70 7.98
CA MET A 218 16.72 20.03 8.46
C MET A 218 15.86 20.80 7.44
N GLU A 219 16.11 20.60 6.15
CA GLU A 219 15.30 21.19 5.07
C GLU A 219 13.83 20.74 5.14
N ILE A 220 13.59 19.45 5.40
CA ILE A 220 12.24 18.88 5.53
C ILE A 220 11.58 19.38 6.82
N TYR A 221 12.34 19.47 7.91
CA TYR A 221 11.85 20.08 9.15
C TYR A 221 11.38 21.52 8.90
N LEU A 222 12.21 22.35 8.25
CA LEU A 222 11.88 23.74 7.94
C LEU A 222 10.66 23.82 7.03
N GLN A 223 10.58 22.99 5.99
CA GLN A 223 9.42 22.95 5.09
C GLN A 223 8.13 22.62 5.83
N VAL A 224 8.14 21.63 6.73
CA VAL A 224 6.96 21.24 7.50
C VAL A 224 6.56 22.32 8.50
N VAL A 225 7.51 22.90 9.23
CA VAL A 225 7.20 23.88 10.28
C VAL A 225 6.75 25.22 9.68
N THR A 226 7.32 25.65 8.56
CA THR A 226 6.86 26.84 7.81
C THR A 226 5.52 26.64 7.09
N SER A 227 5.05 25.39 6.98
CA SER A 227 3.69 25.11 6.49
C SER A 227 2.61 25.46 7.51
N ILE A 228 2.99 25.68 8.78
CA ILE A 228 2.06 26.13 9.82
C ILE A 228 1.75 27.61 9.55
N PRO A 229 0.47 28.00 9.42
CA PRO A 229 0.11 29.39 9.16
C PRO A 229 0.74 30.34 10.19
N GLY A 230 1.37 31.41 9.72
CA GLY A 230 1.99 32.43 10.58
C GLY A 230 3.35 32.04 11.17
N VAL A 231 3.94 30.90 10.75
CA VAL A 231 5.32 30.53 11.08
C VAL A 231 6.20 30.76 9.85
N ASP A 232 7.16 31.66 9.97
CA ASP A 232 8.15 31.91 8.92
C ASP A 232 9.44 31.11 9.16
N SER A 233 10.41 31.26 8.27
CA SER A 233 11.70 30.57 8.38
C SER A 233 12.45 30.89 9.66
N HIS A 234 12.30 32.09 10.21
CA HIS A 234 12.94 32.47 11.47
C HIS A 234 12.29 31.74 12.64
N GLY A 235 10.96 31.80 12.75
CA GLY A 235 10.20 31.08 13.76
C GLY A 235 10.40 29.57 13.70
N ALA A 236 10.50 28.99 12.50
CA ALA A 236 10.81 27.57 12.33
C ALA A 236 12.20 27.21 12.88
N ASN A 237 13.21 28.05 12.66
CA ASN A 237 14.56 27.85 13.20
C ASN A 237 14.59 27.99 14.73
N VAL A 238 13.90 28.98 15.30
CA VAL A 238 13.79 29.16 16.74
C VAL A 238 13.17 27.93 17.39
N LEU A 239 12.05 27.45 16.84
CA LEU A 239 11.39 26.23 17.32
C LEU A 239 12.31 25.00 17.24
N ASN A 240 13.15 24.90 16.20
CA ASN A 240 14.11 23.81 16.10
C ASN A 240 15.18 23.88 17.17
N GLN A 241 15.69 25.08 17.47
CA GLN A 241 16.78 25.27 18.43
C GLN A 241 16.31 25.08 19.88
N THR A 242 15.08 25.50 20.18
CA THR A 242 14.53 25.55 21.55
C THR A 242 13.74 24.29 21.91
N ILE A 243 12.96 23.76 20.97
CA ILE A 243 12.04 22.63 21.20
C ILE A 243 12.52 21.35 20.50
N GLY A 244 13.28 21.47 19.41
CA GLY A 244 14.02 20.36 18.81
C GLY A 244 13.22 19.38 17.94
N SER A 245 11.90 19.27 18.12
CA SER A 245 11.10 18.34 17.31
C SER A 245 9.66 18.80 17.11
N ILE A 246 9.10 18.45 15.95
CA ILE A 246 7.69 18.70 15.61
C ILE A 246 6.74 18.04 16.63
N GLU A 247 7.11 16.88 17.18
CA GLU A 247 6.28 16.21 18.19
C GLU A 247 6.22 17.00 19.49
N ALA A 248 7.37 17.53 19.94
CA ALA A 248 7.42 18.38 21.11
C ALA A 248 6.63 19.68 20.86
N ILE A 249 6.78 20.31 19.69
CA ILE A 249 6.00 21.50 19.31
C ILE A 249 4.49 21.22 19.35
N ALA A 250 4.05 20.08 18.83
CA ALA A 250 2.63 19.71 18.81
C ALA A 250 2.05 19.48 20.22
N LYS A 251 2.89 19.11 21.19
CA LYS A 251 2.51 18.87 22.59
C LYS A 251 2.65 20.11 23.46
N SER A 252 3.52 21.06 23.09
CA SER A 252 3.75 22.29 23.82
C SER A 252 2.45 23.07 24.06
N SER A 253 2.35 23.71 25.23
CA SER A 253 1.31 24.69 25.51
C SER A 253 1.72 26.05 24.95
N LYS A 254 0.75 26.95 24.80
CA LYS A 254 1.01 28.32 24.35
C LYS A 254 1.98 29.04 25.29
N GLU A 255 1.80 28.86 26.59
CA GLU A 255 2.61 29.49 27.64
C GLU A 255 4.05 29.01 27.53
N TYR A 256 4.26 27.70 27.38
CA TYR A 256 5.59 27.12 27.19
C TYR A 256 6.26 27.64 25.91
N LEU A 257 5.51 27.78 24.81
CA LEU A 257 6.04 28.35 23.56
C LEU A 257 6.50 29.80 23.79
N LEU A 258 5.70 30.62 24.47
CA LEU A 258 6.05 32.03 24.71
C LEU A 258 7.19 32.22 25.72
N GLU A 259 7.38 31.26 26.62
CA GLU A 259 8.43 31.31 27.64
C GLU A 259 9.78 30.83 27.10
N THR A 260 9.76 29.89 26.14
CA THR A 260 10.97 29.27 25.58
C THR A 260 11.38 29.80 24.22
N THR A 261 10.53 30.60 23.56
CA THR A 261 10.77 31.16 22.23
C THR A 261 10.42 32.65 22.18
N ASP A 262 10.96 33.37 21.21
CA ASP A 262 10.64 34.77 20.93
C ASP A 262 9.47 34.92 19.93
N LEU A 263 8.67 33.85 19.75
CA LEU A 263 7.51 33.87 18.87
C LEU A 263 6.45 34.86 19.37
N SER A 264 5.73 35.46 18.43
CA SER A 264 4.61 36.33 18.78
C SER A 264 3.47 35.56 19.50
N PRO A 265 2.69 36.22 20.39
CA PRO A 265 1.53 35.61 21.02
C PRO A 265 0.51 35.02 20.05
N THR A 266 0.37 35.63 18.86
CA THR A 266 -0.53 35.17 17.79
C THR A 266 0.03 33.95 17.08
N THR A 267 1.34 33.88 16.83
CA THR A 267 2.02 32.71 16.26
C THR A 267 1.95 31.51 17.20
N ALA A 268 2.26 31.68 18.50
CA ALA A 268 2.21 30.60 19.50
C ALA A 268 0.78 30.04 19.67
N GLU A 269 -0.22 30.91 19.66
CA GLU A 269 -1.63 30.54 19.67
C GLU A 269 -2.01 29.75 18.40
N THR A 270 -1.52 30.18 17.24
CA THR A 270 -1.80 29.53 15.94
C THR A 270 -1.19 28.13 15.89
N ILE A 271 0.05 27.95 16.35
CA ILE A 271 0.70 26.64 16.45
C ILE A 271 -0.12 25.70 17.36
N THR A 272 -0.51 26.17 18.54
CA THR A 272 -1.28 25.37 19.49
C THR A 272 -2.62 24.94 18.90
N ARG A 273 -3.33 25.86 18.22
CA ARG A 273 -4.61 25.58 17.57
C ARG A 273 -4.44 24.64 16.36
N PHE A 274 -3.39 24.83 15.55
CA PHE A 274 -3.10 23.99 14.38
C PHE A 274 -3.03 22.50 14.72
N PHE A 275 -2.43 22.15 15.86
CA PHE A 275 -2.28 20.76 16.28
C PHE A 275 -3.47 20.19 17.06
N ARG A 276 -4.30 21.05 17.68
CA ARG A 276 -5.36 20.63 18.61
C ARG A 276 -6.78 20.84 18.08
N ASP A 277 -6.96 21.73 17.11
CA ASP A 277 -8.28 22.03 16.52
C ASP A 277 -8.52 21.14 15.30
N PRO A 278 -9.57 20.29 15.33
CA PRO A 278 -9.94 19.44 14.22
C PRO A 278 -10.19 20.17 12.91
N LYS A 279 -10.57 21.45 12.93
CA LYS A 279 -10.82 22.25 11.73
C LYS A 279 -9.58 22.37 10.84
N PHE A 280 -8.37 22.34 11.39
CA PHE A 280 -7.14 22.46 10.60
C PHE A 280 -6.77 21.20 9.82
N TYR A 281 -7.27 20.03 10.24
CA TYR A 281 -6.96 18.74 9.58
C TYR A 281 -8.19 17.95 9.12
N LEU A 282 -9.41 18.44 9.37
CA LEU A 282 -10.68 17.87 8.88
C LEU A 282 -11.36 18.74 7.82
N ALA A 283 -10.95 19.99 7.61
CA ALA A 283 -11.47 20.80 6.52
C ALA A 283 -10.89 20.30 5.18
N PRO A 284 -11.71 19.87 4.21
CA PRO A 284 -11.23 19.69 2.86
C PRO A 284 -10.78 21.08 2.36
N LYS A 285 -9.49 21.24 2.06
CA LYS A 285 -9.00 22.43 1.35
C LYS A 285 -9.46 22.31 -0.10
N ILE A 286 -10.66 22.82 -0.36
CA ILE A 286 -11.18 23.05 -1.71
C ILE A 286 -10.72 24.46 -2.09
N ASP A 287 -9.62 24.53 -2.84
CA ASP A 287 -9.32 25.65 -3.72
C ASP A 287 -9.57 25.22 -5.16
#